data_AF-A0AAV7HWU1-F1
#
_entry.id   AF-A0AAV7HWU1-F1
#
_cell.length_a   1.000
_cell.length_b   1.000
_cell.length_c   1.000
_cell.angle_alpha   90.00
_cell.angle_beta   90.00
_cell.angle_gamma   90.00
#
_symmetry.space_group_name_H-M   'P 1'
#
loop_
_entity.id
_entity.type
_entity.pdbx_description
1 polymer ?
#
loop_
_entity_poly.entity_id
_entity_poly.type
_entity_poly.pdbx_seq_one_letter_code
_entity_poly.pdbx_strand_id
1 'polypeptide(L)'
;MLVSRMITDITIGPFHIEAMLDSGSERSYISETAYNRIQGNELQELSPDSTSTVGVILADSASTYTRGGAPFELELDGKTILTWLSVLPGLSIPVILGLDFWQSTDVHVESKIATWYLGGNSTKHQFRSRTNKTKPLTLNALSSSERSELMIFPLRQQTGKEVIKHLRGVLTHWGPVKQIISDMEKSL
;
A
#
# COMPACT_ATOMS: atom_id res chain seq x y z
N MET A 1 -1.40 12.20 -17.93
CA MET A 1 -0.77 10.91 -18.29
C MET A 1 -1.57 9.82 -17.58
N LEU A 2 -2.18 8.90 -18.32
CA LEU A 2 -2.91 7.77 -17.72
C LEU A 2 -1.86 6.80 -17.17
N VAL A 3 -1.77 6.69 -15.85
CA VAL A 3 -0.92 5.66 -15.23
C VAL A 3 -1.75 4.38 -15.20
N SER A 4 -1.41 3.45 -16.09
CA SER A 4 -1.98 2.11 -16.00
C SER A 4 -1.46 1.47 -14.71
N ARG A 5 -2.37 1.10 -13.80
CA ARG A 5 -2.00 0.30 -12.64
C ARG A 5 -1.73 -1.14 -13.13
N MET A 6 -0.70 -1.77 -12.58
CA MET A 6 -0.37 -3.15 -12.90
C MET A 6 -1.22 -4.09 -12.05
N ILE A 7 -2.50 -4.19 -12.42
CA ILE A 7 -3.48 -5.01 -11.69
C ILE A 7 -3.52 -6.43 -12.26
N THR A 8 -3.55 -7.41 -11.37
CA THR A 8 -3.75 -8.84 -11.65
C THR A 8 -4.76 -9.45 -10.69
N ASP A 9 -5.32 -10.60 -11.05
CA ASP A 9 -6.01 -11.44 -10.08
C ASP A 9 -5.04 -12.48 -9.54
N ILE A 10 -5.17 -12.77 -8.25
CA ILE A 10 -4.54 -13.89 -7.57
C ILE A 10 -5.63 -14.69 -6.85
N THR A 11 -5.31 -15.91 -6.48
CA THR A 11 -6.18 -16.73 -5.64
C THR A 11 -5.51 -16.96 -4.29
N ILE A 12 -6.24 -16.83 -3.19
CA ILE A 12 -5.79 -17.17 -1.83
C ILE A 12 -6.85 -18.09 -1.23
N GLY A 13 -6.53 -19.39 -1.13
CA GLY A 13 -7.53 -20.42 -0.79
C GLY A 13 -8.73 -20.34 -1.76
N PRO A 14 -9.98 -20.23 -1.27
CA PRO A 14 -11.16 -20.15 -2.14
C PRO A 14 -11.42 -18.73 -2.71
N PHE A 15 -10.57 -17.74 -2.42
CA PHE A 15 -10.83 -16.34 -2.76
C PHE A 15 -10.05 -15.88 -3.99
N HIS A 16 -10.76 -15.42 -5.01
CA HIS A 16 -10.20 -14.61 -6.08
C HIS A 16 -10.10 -13.15 -5.62
N ILE A 17 -8.89 -12.60 -5.66
CA ILE A 17 -8.55 -11.30 -5.08
C ILE A 17 -7.78 -10.47 -6.10
N GLU A 18 -8.19 -9.21 -6.26
CA GLU A 18 -7.45 -8.22 -7.05
C GLU A 18 -6.16 -7.84 -6.31
N ALA A 19 -5.03 -7.94 -7.00
CA ALA A 19 -3.72 -7.54 -6.50
C ALA A 19 -3.08 -6.50 -7.43
N MET A 20 -2.31 -5.58 -6.85
CA MET A 20 -1.48 -4.63 -7.59
C MET A 20 -0.02 -5.04 -7.49
N LEU A 21 0.63 -5.24 -8.64
CA LEU A 21 2.08 -5.33 -8.72
C LEU A 21 2.66 -3.92 -8.59
N ASP A 22 3.49 -3.69 -7.57
CA ASP A 22 4.02 -2.36 -7.27
C ASP A 22 5.52 -2.37 -6.99
N SER A 23 6.32 -2.00 -7.99
CA SER A 23 7.77 -1.87 -7.84
C SER A 23 8.18 -0.70 -6.94
N GLY A 24 7.26 0.21 -6.59
CA GLY A 24 7.49 1.29 -5.63
C GLY A 24 7.32 0.85 -4.17
N SER A 25 6.80 -0.35 -3.94
CA SER A 25 6.60 -0.93 -2.62
C SER A 25 7.71 -1.94 -2.33
N GLU A 26 8.51 -1.73 -1.29
CA GLU A 26 9.55 -2.70 -0.91
C GLU A 26 8.97 -4.03 -0.41
N ARG A 27 7.80 -3.97 0.23
CA ARG A 27 7.12 -5.12 0.84
C ARG A 27 5.77 -5.38 0.21
N SER A 28 5.29 -6.60 0.38
CA SER A 28 3.93 -7.00 0.02
C SER A 28 2.96 -6.80 1.18
N TYR A 29 1.76 -6.33 0.85
CA TYR A 29 0.74 -5.94 1.81
C TYR A 29 -0.62 -6.54 1.47
N ILE A 30 -1.42 -6.80 2.49
CA ILE A 30 -2.85 -7.13 2.38
C ILE A 30 -3.67 -6.12 3.15
N SER A 31 -4.79 -5.67 2.59
CA SER A 31 -5.72 -4.80 3.29
C SER A 31 -6.35 -5.50 4.49
N GLU A 32 -6.62 -4.77 5.57
CA GLU A 32 -7.30 -5.31 6.75
C GLU A 32 -8.67 -5.94 6.39
N THR A 33 -9.40 -5.35 5.45
CA THR A 33 -10.67 -5.90 4.95
C THR A 33 -10.50 -7.23 4.24
N ALA A 34 -9.52 -7.36 3.33
CA ALA A 34 -9.26 -8.61 2.62
C ALA A 34 -8.75 -9.68 3.59
N TYR A 35 -7.84 -9.32 4.49
CA TYR A 35 -7.34 -10.18 5.56
C TYR A 35 -8.48 -10.76 6.40
N ASN A 36 -9.35 -9.91 6.95
CA ASN A 36 -10.47 -10.35 7.80
C ASN A 36 -11.45 -11.25 7.02
N ARG A 37 -11.68 -10.96 5.74
CA ARG A 37 -12.54 -11.79 4.87
C ARG A 37 -11.96 -13.20 4.70
N ILE A 38 -10.67 -13.31 4.47
CA ILE A 38 -9.97 -14.60 4.31
C ILE A 38 -9.95 -15.37 5.64
N GLN A 39 -9.53 -14.70 6.72
CA GLN A 39 -9.43 -15.29 8.05
C GLN A 39 -10.77 -15.85 8.55
N GLY A 40 -11.86 -15.09 8.34
CA GLY A 40 -13.19 -15.45 8.82
C GLY A 40 -13.84 -16.66 8.14
N ASN A 41 -13.31 -17.14 7.01
CA ASN A 41 -13.93 -18.24 6.27
C ASN A 41 -13.24 -19.59 6.51
N GLU A 42 -11.91 -19.70 6.44
CA GLU A 42 -11.26 -21.04 6.56
C GLU A 42 -9.85 -20.99 7.17
N LEU A 43 -9.42 -19.87 7.75
CA LEU A 43 -8.05 -19.69 8.26
C LEU A 43 -8.05 -19.19 9.72
N GLN A 44 -8.77 -19.90 10.60
CA GLN A 44 -8.85 -19.58 12.04
C GLN A 44 -7.47 -19.51 12.74
N GLU A 45 -6.39 -19.94 12.10
CA GLU A 45 -5.03 -19.94 12.67
C GLU A 45 -4.09 -18.88 12.07
N LEU A 46 -4.46 -18.18 11.00
CA LEU A 46 -3.69 -17.01 10.58
C LEU A 46 -3.97 -15.90 11.58
N SER A 47 -3.03 -15.70 12.50
CA SER A 47 -2.92 -14.51 13.33
C SER A 47 -1.69 -13.76 12.85
N PRO A 48 -1.77 -12.44 12.56
CA PRO A 48 -0.60 -11.71 12.14
C PRO A 48 0.39 -11.71 13.31
N ASP A 49 1.66 -11.96 13.02
CA ASP A 49 2.70 -11.81 14.03
C ASP A 49 2.78 -10.34 14.44
N SER A 50 2.17 -10.01 15.58
CA SER A 50 2.11 -8.65 16.11
C SER A 50 3.48 -8.09 16.51
N THR A 51 4.52 -8.92 16.60
CA THR A 51 5.90 -8.46 16.81
C THR A 51 6.54 -7.93 15.52
N SER A 52 5.96 -8.25 14.36
CA SER A 52 6.43 -7.83 13.03
C SER A 52 5.80 -6.52 12.52
N THR A 53 5.37 -5.64 13.44
CA THR A 53 4.79 -4.35 13.08
C THR A 53 5.86 -3.42 12.49
N VAL A 54 5.53 -2.75 11.38
CA VAL A 54 6.45 -1.86 10.64
C VAL A 54 5.73 -0.56 10.33
N GLY A 55 6.43 0.56 10.50
CA GLY A 55 5.96 1.88 10.05
C GLY A 55 6.06 1.99 8.52
N VAL A 56 5.00 2.45 7.87
CA VAL A 56 4.90 2.57 6.42
C VAL A 56 4.56 4.01 6.07
N ILE A 57 5.29 4.58 5.11
CA ILE A 57 4.96 5.87 4.51
C ILE A 57 4.17 5.59 3.23
N LEU A 58 2.96 6.12 3.16
CA LEU A 58 2.05 5.98 2.04
C LEU A 58 2.39 6.97 0.93
N ALA A 59 1.82 6.78 -0.27
CA ALA A 59 2.06 7.69 -1.40
C ALA A 59 1.60 9.14 -1.14
N ASP A 60 0.63 9.34 -0.24
CA ASP A 60 0.18 10.66 0.21
C ASP A 60 1.08 11.26 1.31
N SER A 61 2.24 10.65 1.58
CA SER A 61 3.17 10.96 2.66
C SER A 61 2.60 10.78 4.07
N ALA A 62 1.38 10.25 4.22
CA ALA A 62 0.87 9.86 5.53
C ALA A 62 1.65 8.64 6.04
N SER A 63 1.89 8.60 7.34
CA SER A 63 2.47 7.45 8.00
C SER A 63 1.39 6.59 8.63
N THR A 64 1.51 5.28 8.51
CA THR A 64 0.69 4.31 9.23
C THR A 64 1.56 3.15 9.74
N TYR A 65 0.97 2.24 10.50
CA TYR A 65 1.64 1.02 10.97
C TYR A 65 0.88 -0.21 10.49
N THR A 66 1.62 -1.25 10.12
CA THR A 66 1.01 -2.56 9.87
C THR A 66 0.49 -3.15 11.19
N ARG A 67 -0.44 -4.12 11.10
CA ARG A 67 -0.91 -4.90 12.26
C ARG A 67 -0.05 -6.13 12.55
N GLY A 68 1.09 -6.26 11.87
CA GLY A 68 1.88 -7.48 11.77
C GLY A 68 1.80 -8.06 10.35
N GLY A 69 2.21 -9.31 10.19
CA GLY A 69 2.11 -10.04 8.93
C GLY A 69 2.03 -11.54 9.13
N ALA A 70 1.71 -12.25 8.07
CA ALA A 70 1.62 -13.71 8.07
C ALA A 70 1.99 -14.26 6.69
N PRO A 71 2.40 -15.54 6.60
CA PRO A 71 2.60 -16.20 5.31
C PRO A 71 1.25 -16.54 4.67
N PHE A 72 1.13 -16.30 3.37
CA PHE A 72 -0.02 -16.65 2.55
C PHE A 72 0.42 -17.50 1.35
N GLU A 73 -0.36 -18.53 1.05
CA GLU A 73 -0.24 -19.29 -0.20
C GLU A 73 -1.05 -18.58 -1.28
N LEU A 74 -0.36 -18.03 -2.26
CA LEU A 74 -0.95 -17.37 -3.42
C LEU A 74 -0.93 -18.33 -4.60
N GLU A 75 -2.08 -18.56 -5.20
CA GLU A 75 -2.19 -19.29 -6.45
C GLU A 75 -2.20 -18.33 -7.63
N LEU A 76 -1.25 -18.53 -8.54
CA LEU A 76 -1.05 -17.73 -9.73
C LEU A 76 -0.46 -18.61 -10.83
N ASP A 77 -1.07 -18.62 -12.02
CA ASP A 77 -0.69 -19.50 -13.13
C ASP A 77 -0.60 -21.00 -12.80
N GLY A 78 -1.48 -21.47 -11.91
CA GLY A 78 -1.45 -22.85 -11.43
C GLY A 78 -0.22 -23.20 -10.58
N LYS A 79 0.54 -22.19 -10.15
CA LYS A 79 1.63 -22.33 -9.17
C LYS A 79 1.17 -21.79 -7.82
N THR A 80 1.55 -22.48 -6.75
CA THR A 80 1.41 -21.99 -5.39
C THR A 80 2.70 -21.26 -4.99
N ILE A 81 2.56 -20.01 -4.55
CA ILE A 81 3.66 -19.11 -4.20
C ILE A 81 3.45 -18.68 -2.74
N LEU A 82 4.38 -19.08 -1.86
CA LEU A 82 4.35 -18.64 -0.47
C LEU A 82 4.88 -17.21 -0.37
N THR A 83 4.04 -16.29 0.08
CA THR A 83 4.36 -14.85 0.19
C THR A 83 4.03 -14.34 1.58
N TRP A 84 4.95 -13.62 2.20
CA TRP A 84 4.66 -12.91 3.45
C TRP A 84 3.89 -11.62 3.15
N LEU A 85 2.68 -11.48 3.71
CA LEU A 85 1.88 -10.27 3.55
C LEU A 85 1.73 -9.57 4.90
N SER A 86 2.13 -8.31 4.96
CA SER A 86 1.84 -7.46 6.11
C SER A 86 0.43 -6.86 6.02
N VAL A 87 -0.32 -6.92 7.11
CA VAL A 87 -1.68 -6.37 7.16
C VAL A 87 -1.59 -4.86 7.31
N LEU A 88 -2.05 -4.12 6.30
CA LEU A 88 -1.99 -2.66 6.24
C LEU A 88 -3.40 -2.05 6.37
N PRO A 89 -3.70 -1.34 7.48
CA PRO A 89 -4.99 -0.67 7.66
C PRO A 89 -5.21 0.44 6.62
N GLY A 90 -6.44 0.57 6.14
CA GLY A 90 -6.83 1.65 5.20
C GLY A 90 -6.31 1.48 3.78
N LEU A 91 -5.71 0.33 3.44
CA LEU A 91 -5.28 0.03 2.09
C LEU A 91 -6.49 -0.15 1.15
N SER A 92 -6.55 0.64 0.07
CA SER A 92 -7.70 0.68 -0.85
C SER A 92 -7.78 -0.48 -1.85
N ILE A 93 -6.64 -1.12 -2.13
CA ILE A 93 -6.54 -2.30 -2.99
C ILE A 93 -6.41 -3.53 -2.09
N PRO A 94 -7.06 -4.66 -2.40
CA PRO A 94 -7.04 -5.81 -1.51
C PRO A 94 -5.62 -6.31 -1.18
N VAL A 95 -4.75 -6.39 -2.19
CA VAL A 95 -3.36 -6.86 -2.06
C VAL A 95 -2.41 -5.97 -2.87
N ILE A 96 -1.23 -5.69 -2.32
CA ILE A 96 -0.06 -5.15 -3.03
C ILE A 96 1.02 -6.22 -3.02
N LEU A 97 1.55 -6.53 -4.20
CA LEU A 97 2.70 -7.40 -4.41
C LEU A 97 3.92 -6.52 -4.72
N GLY A 98 4.74 -6.31 -3.69
CA GLY A 98 5.91 -5.44 -3.72
C GLY A 98 7.15 -6.12 -4.30
N LEU A 99 8.29 -5.45 -4.18
CA LEU A 99 9.59 -5.91 -4.68
C LEU A 99 10.03 -7.25 -4.06
N ASP A 100 9.68 -7.52 -2.81
CA ASP A 100 9.91 -8.81 -2.16
C ASP A 100 9.27 -9.99 -2.92
N PHE A 101 8.02 -9.82 -3.35
CA PHE A 101 7.34 -10.78 -4.23
C PHE A 101 8.01 -10.83 -5.60
N TRP A 102 8.30 -9.68 -6.20
CA TRP A 102 8.86 -9.63 -7.56
C TRP A 102 10.21 -10.34 -7.65
N GLN A 103 11.07 -10.14 -6.65
CA GLN A 103 12.39 -10.75 -6.60
C GLN A 103 12.31 -12.26 -6.32
N SER A 104 11.43 -12.69 -5.43
CA SER A 104 11.28 -14.11 -5.10
C SER A 104 10.65 -14.94 -6.23
N THR A 105 9.88 -14.30 -7.11
CA THR A 105 9.15 -14.98 -8.21
C THR A 105 9.66 -14.61 -9.61
N ASP A 106 10.70 -13.78 -9.68
CA ASP A 106 11.31 -13.28 -10.91
C ASP A 106 10.26 -12.65 -11.86
N VAL A 107 9.53 -11.64 -11.36
CA VAL A 107 8.52 -10.92 -12.17
C VAL A 107 9.20 -10.11 -13.27
N HIS A 108 8.79 -10.34 -14.52
CA HIS A 108 9.21 -9.57 -15.69
C HIS A 108 8.07 -8.69 -16.19
N VAL A 109 8.37 -7.43 -16.51
CA VAL A 109 7.40 -6.46 -17.04
C VAL A 109 7.79 -6.02 -18.44
N GLU A 110 6.89 -6.25 -19.40
CA GLU A 110 6.99 -5.76 -20.78
C GLU A 110 6.11 -4.52 -20.96
N SER A 111 6.65 -3.36 -20.61
CA SER A 111 5.91 -2.09 -20.62
C SER A 111 5.39 -1.67 -22.00
N LYS A 112 6.08 -2.05 -23.09
CA LYS A 112 5.69 -1.71 -24.46
C LYS A 112 4.33 -2.28 -24.88
N ILE A 113 3.98 -3.44 -24.35
CA ILE A 113 2.72 -4.14 -24.64
C ILE A 113 1.83 -4.31 -23.40
N ALA A 114 2.18 -3.62 -22.31
CA ALA A 114 1.47 -3.65 -21.04
C ALA A 114 1.20 -5.08 -20.53
N THR A 115 2.21 -5.95 -20.61
CA THR A 115 2.14 -7.31 -20.05
C THR A 115 3.18 -7.56 -18.98
N TRP A 116 2.96 -8.60 -18.18
CA TRP A 116 3.94 -9.14 -17.25
C TRP A 116 3.88 -10.67 -17.23
N TYR A 117 4.92 -11.32 -16.70
CA TYR A 117 4.99 -12.77 -16.52
C TYR A 117 5.95 -13.13 -15.38
N LEU A 118 5.82 -14.36 -14.86
CA LEU A 118 6.75 -14.91 -13.86
C LEU A 118 7.94 -15.60 -14.51
N GLY A 119 9.10 -15.58 -13.86
CA GLY A 119 10.29 -16.28 -14.30
C GLY A 119 10.05 -17.77 -14.49
N GLY A 120 10.57 -18.32 -15.59
CA GLY A 120 10.34 -19.72 -15.96
C GLY A 120 8.87 -20.05 -16.30
N ASN A 121 8.03 -19.04 -16.54
CA ASN A 121 6.69 -19.19 -17.09
C ASN A 121 6.57 -18.42 -18.41
N SER A 122 5.90 -19.00 -19.41
CA SER A 122 5.62 -18.34 -20.68
C SER A 122 4.25 -17.66 -20.71
N THR A 123 3.42 -17.86 -19.70
CA THR A 123 2.11 -17.20 -19.57
C THR A 123 2.29 -15.70 -19.35
N LYS A 124 1.79 -14.91 -20.31
CA LYS A 124 1.78 -13.45 -20.23
C LYS A 124 0.41 -12.95 -19.77
N HIS A 125 0.43 -12.05 -18.80
CA HIS A 125 -0.74 -11.39 -18.25
C HIS A 125 -0.80 -9.95 -18.73
N GLN A 126 -1.95 -9.51 -19.23
CA GLN A 126 -2.15 -8.09 -19.54
C GLN A 126 -2.47 -7.30 -18.28
N PHE A 127 -1.88 -6.11 -18.15
CA PHE A 127 -2.29 -5.16 -17.13
C PHE A 127 -3.72 -4.68 -17.39
N ARG A 128 -4.56 -4.67 -16.36
CA ARG A 128 -5.89 -4.08 -16.45
C ARG A 128 -5.81 -2.57 -16.25
N SER A 129 -6.25 -1.81 -17.25
CA SER A 129 -6.49 -0.38 -17.08
C SER A 129 -7.83 -0.16 -16.36
N ARG A 130 -7.79 0.35 -15.14
CA ARG A 130 -8.98 0.79 -14.40
C ARG A 130 -9.47 2.14 -14.93
N THR A 131 -9.90 2.21 -16.19
CA THR A 131 -10.51 3.42 -16.76
C THR A 131 -12.01 3.25 -16.94
N ASN A 132 -12.77 3.60 -15.91
CA ASN A 132 -14.19 3.95 -16.05
C ASN A 132 -14.27 5.50 -16.09
N LYS A 133 -14.44 6.07 -17.31
CA LYS A 133 -14.87 7.46 -17.63
C LYS A 133 -14.13 8.66 -16.97
N THR A 134 -13.48 9.45 -17.83
CA THR A 134 -13.28 10.92 -17.75
C THR A 134 -12.99 11.55 -16.37
N LYS A 135 -11.75 11.43 -15.89
CA LYS A 135 -11.00 12.51 -15.20
C LYS A 135 -9.53 12.11 -15.10
N PRO A 136 -8.56 13.03 -15.22
CA PRO A 136 -7.15 12.72 -14.98
C PRO A 136 -6.97 12.34 -13.50
N LEU A 137 -6.60 11.09 -13.26
CA LEU A 137 -6.36 10.55 -11.91
C LEU A 137 -4.88 10.72 -11.55
N THR A 138 -4.64 11.34 -10.40
CA THR A 138 -3.38 11.33 -9.65
C THR A 138 -3.13 9.96 -9.02
N LEU A 139 -1.85 9.64 -8.82
CA LEU A 139 -1.30 8.40 -8.25
C LEU A 139 -1.76 8.19 -6.78
N ASN A 140 -3.01 7.76 -6.59
CA ASN A 140 -3.61 7.52 -5.27
C ASN A 140 -4.14 6.08 -5.15
N ALA A 141 -3.25 5.08 -5.12
CA ALA A 141 -3.61 3.73 -4.65
C ALA A 141 -3.46 3.60 -3.12
N LEU A 142 -2.78 4.58 -2.49
CA LEU A 142 -2.46 4.61 -1.07
C LEU A 142 -3.01 5.85 -0.35
N SER A 143 -3.92 6.62 -0.96
CA SER A 143 -4.46 7.82 -0.30
C SER A 143 -5.55 7.45 0.71
N SER A 144 -5.41 7.93 1.93
CA SER A 144 -6.27 7.65 3.09
C SER A 144 -7.70 8.24 3.07
N SER A 145 -8.25 8.67 1.93
CA SER A 145 -9.51 9.43 1.91
C SER A 145 -10.58 8.96 0.93
N GLU A 146 -11.45 8.07 1.41
CA GLU A 146 -12.90 8.22 1.20
C GLU A 146 -13.49 8.87 2.47
N ARG A 147 -13.37 10.20 2.59
CA ARG A 147 -14.19 10.99 3.51
C ARG A 147 -14.74 12.21 2.77
N SER A 148 -16.06 12.32 2.86
CA SER A 148 -16.91 13.33 2.25
C SER A 148 -16.51 14.78 2.62
N GLU A 149 -16.69 15.65 1.63
CA GLU A 149 -16.87 17.12 1.71
C GLU A 149 -15.70 18.03 2.16
N LEU A 150 -15.21 18.81 1.18
CA LEU A 150 -14.84 20.24 1.21
C LEU A 150 -13.97 20.78 2.38
N MET A 151 -12.69 21.05 2.08
CA MET A 151 -12.20 22.40 1.72
C MET A 151 -10.74 22.29 1.27
N ILE A 152 -10.46 22.64 0.02
CA ILE A 152 -9.11 22.78 -0.50
C ILE A 152 -8.58 24.15 -0.08
N PHE A 153 -7.53 24.19 0.72
CA PHE A 153 -6.67 25.37 0.84
C PHE A 153 -5.38 25.14 0.05
N PRO A 154 -4.95 26.09 -0.80
CA PRO A 154 -3.70 25.96 -1.54
C PRO A 154 -2.51 26.21 -0.60
N LEU A 155 -1.65 25.20 -0.44
CA LEU A 155 -0.32 25.34 0.16
C LEU A 155 0.55 26.24 -0.73
N ARG A 156 0.62 27.53 -0.40
CA ARG A 156 1.76 28.38 -0.75
C ARG A 156 2.89 28.10 0.23
N GLN A 157 4.13 28.17 -0.27
CA GLN A 157 5.39 27.99 0.47
C GLN A 157 5.32 28.60 1.88
N GLN A 158 5.14 27.75 2.88
CA GLN A 158 5.19 28.15 4.28
C GLN A 158 6.65 28.14 4.73
N THR A 159 7.08 29.26 5.30
CA THR A 159 8.38 29.35 5.99
C THR A 159 8.39 28.47 7.22
N GLY A 160 9.56 28.02 7.70
CA GLY A 160 9.68 27.13 8.86
C GLY A 160 8.93 27.60 10.12
N LYS A 161 8.73 28.93 10.26
CA LYS A 161 7.97 29.53 11.38
C LYS A 161 6.46 29.25 11.33
N GLU A 162 5.87 29.14 10.13
CA GLU A 162 4.44 28.83 9.94
C GLU A 162 4.15 27.35 10.26
N VAL A 163 5.07 26.45 9.89
CA VAL A 163 4.99 25.01 10.20
C VAL A 163 5.04 24.79 11.72
N ILE A 164 5.95 25.46 12.43
CA ILE A 164 6.07 25.35 13.89
C ILE A 164 4.82 25.88 14.60
N LYS A 165 4.24 27.00 14.13
CA LYS A 165 3.00 27.55 14.69
C LYS A 165 1.83 26.57 14.53
N HIS A 166 1.74 25.88 13.40
CA HIS A 166 0.71 24.88 13.16
C HIS A 166 0.90 23.62 14.02
N LEU A 167 2.13 23.11 14.14
CA LEU A 167 2.45 21.96 14.99
C LEU A 167 2.14 22.23 16.48
N ARG A 168 2.37 23.46 16.96
CA ARG A 168 1.98 23.88 18.30
C ARG A 168 0.46 23.84 18.52
N GLY A 169 -0.36 24.05 17.49
CA GLY A 169 -1.83 24.03 17.62
C GLY A 169 -2.42 22.63 17.67
N VAL A 170 -1.79 21.66 16.98
CA VAL A 170 -2.33 20.31 16.81
C VAL A 170 -1.85 19.33 17.89
N LEU A 171 -0.65 19.55 18.46
CA LEU A 171 0.06 18.53 19.23
C LEU A 171 0.37 18.92 20.69
N THR A 172 -0.42 19.83 21.29
CA THR A 172 -0.19 20.37 22.65
C THR A 172 -0.16 19.32 23.78
N HIS A 173 -0.66 18.10 23.55
CA HIS A 173 -0.86 17.07 24.57
C HIS A 173 0.17 15.93 24.52
N TRP A 174 1.13 15.95 23.59
CA TRP A 174 2.12 14.87 23.43
C TRP A 174 3.52 15.29 23.90
N GLY A 175 3.99 14.68 24.99
CA GLY A 175 5.28 14.98 25.64
C GLY A 175 6.51 14.93 24.71
N PRO A 176 6.67 13.89 23.86
CA PRO A 176 7.82 13.78 22.96
C PRO A 176 7.86 14.86 21.88
N VAL A 177 6.69 15.35 21.44
CA VAL A 177 6.58 16.35 20.37
C VAL A 177 7.10 17.73 20.81
N LYS A 178 7.00 18.04 22.12
CA LYS A 178 7.54 19.29 22.66
C LYS A 178 9.05 19.43 22.46
N GLN A 179 9.78 18.31 22.57
CA GLN A 179 11.23 18.30 22.37
C GLN A 179 11.58 18.54 20.89
N ILE A 180 10.86 17.90 19.97
CA ILE A 180 11.05 18.08 18.52
C ILE A 180 10.77 19.53 18.10
N ILE A 181 9.68 20.13 18.59
CA ILE A 181 9.35 21.54 18.32
C ILE A 181 10.46 22.46 18.86
N SER A 182 10.95 22.20 20.07
CA SER A 182 12.05 22.96 20.69
C SER A 182 13.35 22.90 19.88
N ASP A 183 13.69 21.72 19.35
CA ASP A 183 14.92 21.54 18.58
C ASP A 183 14.79 22.12 17.15
N MET A 184 13.58 22.13 16.57
CA MET A 184 13.29 22.86 15.34
C MET A 184 13.37 24.38 15.52
N GLU A 185 12.91 24.91 16.66
CA GLU A 185 13.00 26.35 16.95
C GLU A 185 14.44 26.83 17.13
N LYS A 186 15.36 25.96 17.58
CA LYS A 186 16.79 26.28 17.69
C LYS A 186 17.54 26.25 16.36
N SER A 187 16.98 25.60 15.33
CA SER A 187 17.63 25.42 14.03
C SER A 187 17.13 26.40 12.96
N LEU A 188 16.15 27.24 13.28
CA LEU A 188 15.68 28.38 12.47
C LEU A 188 16.26 29.71 12.95
#